data_AF-A0A7J9RB92-F1
#
_entry.id   AF-A0A7J9RB92-F1
#
_cell.length_a   1.000
_cell.length_b   1.000
_cell.length_c   1.000
_cell.angle_alpha   90.00
_cell.angle_beta   90.00
_cell.angle_gamma   90.00
#
_symmetry.space_group_name_H-M   'P 1'
#
loop_
_entity.id
_entity.type
_entity.pdbx_description
1 polymer ?
#
loop_
_entity_poly.entity_id
_entity_poly.type
_entity_poly.pdbx_seq_one_letter_code
_entity_poly.pdbx_strand_id
1 'polypeptide(L)'
;MASIDKAAIGFSIAIVAIGVGFAFVGDSAQNTAMTSPPVVSTPTTSPPTEEPAPQTDPFEDIAEKVKEEAPAKPTKAGWDRLESETDPGVGHEQHQLAIILPPSDKVYSGKLMYDASENIQLVALHGPLSDGEDMGQATWTPDGETKFALTFVDPNNAKGEWQFAGNAIAVHTKNPTPFIVDYKVDYEEMSMSESVMTSTTKSVQDPGMGHESHQLAVLLAPSSDVYSGILSYSASEPIQLVSLRGPVGPGEQPELTWTPDGETIFELTFVDPKNAMGSWEFSGNALAVHTMNPTEFTVSYSVSATVTPGVVVSEVTEPVPTESAGPQTVSVEIPAGTAVPGCEETN
;
A
#
# COMPACT_ATOMS: atom_id res chain seq x y z
N MET A 1 -6.88 34.89 -23.16
CA MET A 1 -7.85 34.60 -22.09
C MET A 1 -7.44 33.31 -21.41
N ALA A 2 -7.47 33.33 -20.07
CA ALA A 2 -7.32 32.22 -19.13
C ALA A 2 -5.94 31.51 -19.06
N SER A 3 -5.09 32.09 -18.22
CA SER A 3 -4.05 31.42 -17.43
C SER A 3 -4.66 30.41 -16.46
N ILE A 4 -4.10 29.20 -16.38
CA ILE A 4 -4.29 28.27 -15.26
C ILE A 4 -2.95 28.10 -14.56
N ASP A 5 -2.95 28.47 -13.28
CA ASP A 5 -1.83 28.37 -12.36
C ASP A 5 -1.39 26.92 -12.17
N LYS A 6 -0.09 26.71 -12.32
CA LYS A 6 0.60 25.51 -11.84
C LYS A 6 1.00 25.76 -10.39
N ALA A 7 0.18 25.29 -9.45
CA ALA A 7 0.62 25.12 -8.07
C ALA A 7 1.53 23.89 -8.00
N ALA A 8 2.84 24.13 -7.87
CA ALA A 8 3.83 23.12 -7.55
C ALA A 8 3.68 22.70 -6.07
N ILE A 9 3.33 21.44 -5.83
CA ILE A 9 3.44 20.83 -4.50
C ILE A 9 4.80 20.15 -4.45
N GLY A 10 5.78 20.85 -3.88
CA GLY A 10 7.08 20.31 -3.55
C GLY A 10 7.01 19.58 -2.22
N PHE A 11 7.11 18.26 -2.22
CA PHE A 11 7.38 17.49 -1.01
C PHE A 11 8.87 17.62 -0.67
N SER A 12 9.16 18.24 0.47
CA SER A 12 10.53 18.33 1.00
C SER A 12 10.83 17.04 1.76
N ILE A 13 11.67 16.17 1.19
CA ILE A 13 12.22 15.01 1.88
C ILE A 13 13.41 15.50 2.73
N ALA A 14 13.24 15.53 4.05
CA ALA A 14 14.34 15.73 4.98
C ALA A 14 15.03 14.39 5.23
N ILE A 15 16.20 14.19 4.62
CA ILE A 15 17.11 13.07 4.95
C ILE A 15 17.88 13.47 6.22
N VAL A 16 17.60 12.80 7.34
CA VAL A 16 18.44 12.88 8.55
C VAL A 16 19.60 11.90 8.37
N ALA A 17 20.78 12.43 8.07
CA ALA A 17 22.01 11.68 8.06
C ALA A 17 22.51 11.47 9.50
N ILE A 18 22.47 10.23 10.00
CA ILE A 18 23.15 9.82 11.23
C ILE A 18 24.63 9.57 10.88
N GLY A 19 25.49 10.51 11.28
CA GLY A 19 26.94 10.41 11.17
C GLY A 19 27.57 10.08 12.52
N VAL A 20 28.08 8.85 12.62
CA VAL A 20 28.83 8.25 13.73
C VAL A 20 30.06 9.10 14.14
N GLY A 21 30.32 9.16 15.45
CA GLY A 21 31.40 9.94 16.04
C GLY A 21 32.81 9.36 15.87
N PHE A 22 33.80 10.25 16.01
CA PHE A 22 35.18 9.91 16.36
C PHE A 22 35.68 10.91 17.41
N ALA A 23 36.12 10.38 18.55
CA ALA A 23 36.85 11.11 19.57
C ALA A 23 38.33 11.23 19.19
N PHE A 24 38.95 12.39 19.43
CA PHE A 24 40.39 12.48 19.66
C PHE A 24 40.71 13.52 20.75
N VAL A 25 41.74 13.14 21.51
CA VAL A 25 42.30 13.69 22.73
C VAL A 25 43.21 14.89 22.46
N GLY A 26 43.25 15.86 23.38
CA GLY A 26 44.52 16.41 23.87
C GLY A 26 44.94 17.83 23.47
N ASP A 27 45.22 18.61 24.52
CA ASP A 27 46.39 19.50 24.70
C ASP A 27 46.27 21.02 24.49
N SER A 28 46.25 21.70 25.65
CA SER A 28 47.14 22.78 26.12
C SER A 28 47.47 24.04 25.30
N ALA A 29 47.24 25.16 26.00
CA ALA A 29 48.07 26.37 26.12
C ALA A 29 48.04 27.45 25.01
N GLN A 30 47.65 28.68 25.39
CA GLN A 30 48.63 29.75 25.64
C GLN A 30 48.03 30.99 26.34
N ASN A 31 48.80 31.44 27.34
CA ASN A 31 48.68 32.63 28.17
C ASN A 31 49.27 33.88 27.47
N THR A 32 48.77 35.07 27.82
CA THR A 32 49.54 36.29 28.23
C THR A 32 48.52 37.40 28.60
N ALA A 33 48.35 37.77 29.88
CA ALA A 33 49.13 38.76 30.68
C ALA A 33 48.94 40.21 30.16
N MET A 34 48.65 41.29 30.90
CA MET A 34 48.57 41.73 32.33
C MET A 34 47.81 43.10 32.28
N THR A 35 47.13 43.63 33.31
CA THR A 35 47.69 44.37 34.47
C THR A 35 46.59 44.74 35.52
N SER A 36 46.98 44.72 36.80
CA SER A 36 46.22 44.88 38.08
C SER A 36 45.92 46.36 38.49
N PRO A 37 45.35 46.72 39.69
CA PRO A 37 44.90 45.96 40.89
C PRO A 37 43.50 46.39 41.47
N PRO A 38 43.02 45.81 42.60
CA PRO A 38 41.58 45.76 42.93
C PRO A 38 41.10 46.84 43.91
N VAL A 39 39.80 47.16 43.88
CA VAL A 39 39.10 47.93 44.92
C VAL A 39 38.03 47.04 45.56
N VAL A 40 38.18 46.83 46.86
CA VAL A 40 37.19 46.17 47.73
C VAL A 40 36.03 47.14 47.95
N SER A 41 34.80 46.68 47.74
CA SER A 41 33.59 47.34 48.24
C SER A 41 32.56 46.28 48.64
N THR A 42 32.11 46.41 49.87
CA THR A 42 31.15 45.54 50.58
C THR A 42 29.75 45.57 49.95
N PRO A 43 28.94 44.51 50.09
CA PRO A 43 27.62 44.46 49.48
C PRO A 43 26.60 45.30 50.25
N THR A 44 25.83 46.12 49.54
CA THR A 44 24.63 46.80 50.03
C THR A 44 23.41 46.01 49.58
N THR A 45 22.65 45.49 50.55
CA THR A 45 21.37 44.80 50.35
C THR A 45 20.32 45.79 49.83
N SER A 46 19.68 45.46 48.70
CA SER A 46 18.46 46.11 48.20
C SER A 46 17.24 45.20 48.44
N PRO A 47 16.04 45.72 48.75
CA PRO A 47 14.86 44.91 49.04
C PRO A 47 14.25 44.28 47.76
N PRO A 48 13.47 43.18 47.89
CA PRO A 48 12.94 42.45 46.74
C PRO A 48 11.82 43.20 46.04
N THR A 49 11.85 43.15 44.70
CA THR A 49 10.74 43.53 43.81
C THR A 49 9.68 42.43 43.87
N GLU A 50 8.43 42.78 44.20
CA GLU A 50 7.29 41.87 44.09
C GLU A 50 6.98 41.59 42.61
N GLU A 51 6.90 40.30 42.30
CA GLU A 51 6.51 39.74 41.00
C GLU A 51 4.97 39.80 40.88
N PRO A 52 4.39 40.27 39.76
CA PRO A 52 2.93 40.25 39.60
C PRO A 52 2.46 38.81 39.39
N ALA A 53 1.47 38.39 40.19
CA ALA A 53 0.85 37.06 40.09
C ALA A 53 0.31 36.79 38.67
N PRO A 54 0.38 35.55 38.17
CA PRO A 54 -0.18 35.20 36.87
C PRO A 54 -1.71 35.38 36.90
N GLN A 55 -2.23 36.23 36.02
CA GLN A 55 -3.65 36.23 35.70
C GLN A 55 -3.93 34.97 34.90
N THR A 56 -4.58 33.99 35.53
CA THR A 56 -5.21 32.86 34.83
C THR A 56 -6.26 33.41 33.88
N ASP A 57 -6.15 33.04 32.59
CA ASP A 57 -7.11 33.46 31.57
C ASP A 57 -8.49 32.85 31.90
N PRO A 58 -9.53 33.66 32.20
CA PRO A 58 -10.84 33.15 32.57
C PRO A 58 -11.56 32.41 31.42
N PHE A 59 -10.96 32.36 30.22
CA PHE A 59 -11.45 31.58 29.08
C PHE A 59 -10.79 30.21 28.92
N GLU A 60 -9.71 29.91 29.65
CA GLU A 60 -9.04 28.60 29.62
C GLU A 60 -9.95 27.51 30.23
N ASP A 61 -10.56 27.83 31.37
CA ASP A 61 -11.57 27.00 32.04
C ASP A 61 -12.83 26.79 31.18
N ILE A 62 -13.18 27.75 30.31
CA ILE A 62 -14.36 27.66 29.46
C ILE A 62 -14.04 26.79 28.23
N ALA A 63 -12.83 26.85 27.71
CA ALA A 63 -12.39 26.01 26.60
C ALA A 63 -12.29 24.53 27.01
N GLU A 64 -11.80 24.24 28.22
CA GLU A 64 -11.81 22.87 28.78
C GLU A 64 -13.23 22.37 29.04
N LYS A 65 -14.10 23.21 29.61
CA LYS A 65 -15.49 22.85 29.92
C LYS A 65 -16.38 22.69 28.68
N VAL A 66 -16.10 23.43 27.60
CA VAL A 66 -16.76 23.25 26.30
C VAL A 66 -16.26 21.99 25.58
N LYS A 67 -15.03 21.53 25.85
CA LYS A 67 -14.54 20.21 25.41
C LYS A 67 -15.25 19.06 26.13
N GLU A 68 -15.52 19.19 27.44
CA GLU A 68 -16.29 18.20 28.21
C GLU A 68 -17.76 18.06 27.75
N GLU A 69 -18.34 19.11 27.15
CA GLU A 69 -19.76 19.13 26.74
C GLU A 69 -20.00 19.00 25.23
N ALA A 70 -18.95 18.75 24.43
CA ALA A 70 -19.16 18.38 23.03
C ALA A 70 -19.99 17.09 22.99
N PRO A 71 -21.18 17.07 22.36
CA PRO A 71 -22.03 15.90 22.40
C PRO A 71 -21.32 14.74 21.73
N ALA A 72 -20.85 13.79 22.54
CA ALA A 72 -20.33 12.53 22.05
C ALA A 72 -21.35 11.95 21.09
N LYS A 73 -20.93 11.71 19.85
CA LYS A 73 -21.76 11.12 18.80
C LYS A 73 -22.56 9.94 19.38
N PRO A 74 -23.87 9.81 19.13
CA PRO A 74 -24.66 8.72 19.68
C PRO A 74 -24.12 7.37 19.21
N THR A 75 -24.01 6.41 20.13
CA THR A 75 -23.52 5.05 19.83
C THR A 75 -24.46 4.37 18.85
N LYS A 76 -23.90 3.75 17.82
CA LYS A 76 -24.66 3.00 16.82
C LYS A 76 -24.95 1.58 17.33
N ALA A 77 -26.21 1.17 17.30
CA ALA A 77 -26.58 -0.20 17.69
C ALA A 77 -25.93 -1.24 16.77
N GLY A 78 -25.29 -2.26 17.36
CA GLY A 78 -24.60 -3.33 16.62
C GLY A 78 -23.22 -2.94 16.07
N TRP A 79 -22.69 -1.79 16.49
CA TRP A 79 -21.33 -1.34 16.22
C TRP A 79 -20.56 -1.26 17.54
N ASP A 80 -19.28 -1.59 17.48
CA ASP A 80 -18.36 -1.39 18.60
C ASP A 80 -17.84 0.05 18.56
N ARG A 81 -17.35 0.54 19.70
CA ARG A 81 -16.77 1.89 19.84
C ARG A 81 -15.41 1.80 20.49
N LEU A 82 -14.45 2.53 19.90
CA LEU A 82 -13.14 2.79 20.49
C LEU A 82 -12.90 4.29 20.56
N GLU A 83 -12.22 4.71 21.63
CA GLU A 83 -11.50 5.97 21.68
C GLU A 83 -10.05 5.66 21.36
N SER A 84 -9.42 6.50 20.54
CA SER A 84 -8.02 6.31 20.19
C SER A 84 -7.09 6.62 21.35
N GLU A 85 -5.90 6.05 21.30
CA GLU A 85 -4.80 6.36 22.20
C GLU A 85 -3.63 6.94 21.41
N THR A 86 -2.67 7.55 22.09
CA THR A 86 -1.41 7.95 21.46
C THR A 86 -0.75 6.75 20.79
N ASP A 87 -0.40 6.89 19.51
CA ASP A 87 0.21 5.82 18.73
C ASP A 87 1.53 5.37 19.42
N PRO A 88 1.64 4.10 19.84
CA PRO A 88 2.81 3.60 20.55
C PRO A 88 4.01 3.37 19.62
N GLY A 89 3.84 3.49 18.30
CA GLY A 89 4.92 3.33 17.33
C GLY A 89 6.02 4.37 17.53
N VAL A 90 7.28 3.91 17.58
CA VAL A 90 8.44 4.82 17.63
C VAL A 90 8.40 5.83 16.49
N GLY A 91 8.42 7.13 16.81
CA GLY A 91 8.31 8.22 15.84
C GLY A 91 6.87 8.65 15.49
N HIS A 92 5.86 8.03 16.10
CA HIS A 92 4.44 8.36 15.91
C HIS A 92 3.79 8.98 17.15
N GLU A 93 4.58 9.46 18.11
CA GLU A 93 4.10 9.90 19.43
C GLU A 93 3.19 11.15 19.39
N GLN A 94 3.09 11.82 18.24
CA GLN A 94 2.20 12.96 18.00
C GLN A 94 0.90 12.56 17.27
N HIS A 95 0.70 11.27 17.03
CA HIS A 95 -0.44 10.72 16.34
C HIS A 95 -1.35 9.95 17.29
N GLN A 96 -2.53 9.59 16.80
CA GLN A 96 -3.48 8.77 17.51
C GLN A 96 -3.80 7.50 16.71
N LEU A 97 -4.04 6.41 17.42
CA LEU A 97 -4.29 5.08 16.87
C LEU A 97 -5.40 4.38 17.68
N ALA A 98 -6.31 3.68 17.00
CA ALA A 98 -7.19 2.71 17.63
C ALA A 98 -7.06 1.36 16.90
N ILE A 99 -6.56 0.35 17.61
CA ILE A 99 -6.37 -0.99 17.07
C ILE A 99 -7.71 -1.72 17.09
N ILE A 100 -8.17 -2.16 15.91
CA ILE A 100 -9.46 -2.84 15.73
C ILE A 100 -9.27 -4.36 15.79
N LEU A 101 -8.29 -4.89 15.07
CA LEU A 101 -7.85 -6.28 15.18
C LEU A 101 -6.38 -6.30 15.60
N PRO A 102 -6.04 -6.90 16.75
CA PRO A 102 -4.68 -6.91 17.27
C PRO A 102 -3.76 -7.80 16.43
N PRO A 103 -2.42 -7.61 16.49
CA PRO A 103 -1.47 -8.45 15.75
C PRO A 103 -1.69 -9.95 15.98
N SER A 104 -1.70 -10.72 14.89
CA SER A 104 -1.87 -12.17 14.85
C SER A 104 -0.84 -12.84 13.93
N ASP A 105 -0.51 -14.09 14.20
CA ASP A 105 0.30 -14.95 13.31
C ASP A 105 -0.49 -15.43 12.08
N LYS A 106 -1.81 -15.18 12.07
CA LYS A 106 -2.72 -15.46 10.96
C LYS A 106 -3.04 -14.21 10.15
N VAL A 107 -3.64 -14.41 8.98
CA VAL A 107 -4.11 -13.33 8.12
C VAL A 107 -5.59 -13.08 8.42
N TYR A 108 -5.91 -11.86 8.86
CA TYR A 108 -7.28 -11.38 8.82
C TYR A 108 -7.60 -10.90 7.41
N SER A 109 -8.78 -11.25 6.92
CA SER A 109 -9.31 -10.63 5.70
C SER A 109 -10.80 -10.39 5.83
N GLY A 110 -11.25 -9.26 5.30
CA GLY A 110 -12.65 -8.92 5.31
C GLY A 110 -12.88 -7.44 5.10
N LYS A 111 -13.98 -6.98 5.67
CA LYS A 111 -14.53 -5.64 5.47
C LYS A 111 -14.64 -4.90 6.79
N LEU A 112 -13.98 -3.75 6.87
CA LEU A 112 -14.16 -2.78 7.93
C LEU A 112 -15.20 -1.74 7.50
N MET A 113 -16.24 -1.56 8.30
CA MET A 113 -17.14 -0.41 8.25
C MET A 113 -16.79 0.53 9.40
N TYR A 114 -16.61 1.81 9.12
CA TYR A 114 -16.20 2.81 10.13
C TYR A 114 -17.02 4.09 10.03
N ASP A 115 -17.17 4.75 11.16
CA ASP A 115 -17.69 6.11 11.29
C ASP A 115 -17.01 6.78 12.50
N ALA A 116 -16.03 7.62 12.20
CA ALA A 116 -15.18 8.32 13.15
C ALA A 116 -15.63 9.77 13.38
N SER A 117 -15.15 10.38 14.47
CA SER A 117 -15.40 11.80 14.79
C SER A 117 -14.64 12.78 13.90
N GLU A 118 -13.64 12.30 13.15
CA GLU A 118 -12.84 13.08 12.20
C GLU A 118 -12.37 12.23 11.03
N ASN A 119 -11.70 12.84 10.04
CA ASN A 119 -11.08 12.09 8.95
C ASN A 119 -9.93 11.23 9.48
N ILE A 120 -9.90 9.97 9.04
CA ILE A 120 -8.92 8.99 9.50
C ILE A 120 -8.10 8.42 8.36
N GLN A 121 -6.98 7.79 8.72
CA GLN A 121 -6.22 6.88 7.87
C GLN A 121 -6.50 5.45 8.33
N LEU A 122 -6.68 4.54 7.37
CA LEU A 122 -6.86 3.12 7.64
C LEU A 122 -5.49 2.45 7.61
N VAL A 123 -5.25 1.53 8.53
CA VAL A 123 -3.96 0.86 8.70
C VAL A 123 -4.12 -0.64 8.58
N ALA A 124 -3.32 -1.27 7.72
CA ALA A 124 -3.04 -2.71 7.76
C ALA A 124 -1.57 -2.92 8.13
N LEU A 125 -1.32 -3.90 9.00
CA LEU A 125 0.03 -4.31 9.39
C LEU A 125 0.37 -5.67 8.79
N HIS A 126 1.61 -5.80 8.32
CA HIS A 126 2.20 -7.01 7.75
C HIS A 126 3.40 -7.41 8.60
N GLY A 127 3.33 -8.59 9.22
CA GLY A 127 4.46 -9.11 9.98
C GLY A 127 4.05 -9.95 11.19
N PRO A 128 4.97 -10.13 12.16
CA PRO A 128 6.24 -9.41 12.31
C PRO A 128 7.23 -9.57 11.14
N LEU A 129 8.02 -8.52 10.88
CA LEU A 129 9.12 -8.54 9.91
C LEU A 129 10.33 -9.28 10.48
N SER A 130 10.97 -10.08 9.65
CA SER A 130 12.26 -10.70 9.95
C SER A 130 13.43 -9.72 9.81
N ASP A 131 14.59 -10.07 10.37
CA ASP A 131 15.80 -9.27 10.24
C ASP A 131 16.16 -9.00 8.77
N GLY A 132 16.28 -7.71 8.42
CA GLY A 132 16.63 -7.28 7.08
C GLY A 132 15.47 -7.25 6.09
N GLU A 133 14.23 -7.49 6.54
CA GLU A 133 13.04 -7.26 5.71
C GLU A 133 12.60 -5.79 5.70
N ASP A 134 13.01 -4.98 6.67
CA ASP A 134 12.73 -3.54 6.78
C ASP A 134 13.56 -2.68 5.82
N MET A 135 13.37 -2.88 4.51
CA MET A 135 14.14 -2.28 3.43
C MET A 135 13.41 -1.15 2.69
N GLY A 136 13.09 -0.09 3.43
CA GLY A 136 12.62 1.19 2.88
C GLY A 136 11.10 1.37 2.83
N GLN A 137 10.32 0.31 3.02
CA GLN A 137 8.89 0.43 3.28
C GLN A 137 8.64 1.06 4.65
N ALA A 138 7.44 1.63 4.84
CA ALA A 138 7.06 2.20 6.13
C ALA A 138 6.93 1.08 7.18
N THR A 139 7.48 1.31 8.37
CA THR A 139 7.45 0.35 9.48
C THR A 139 6.82 0.93 10.72
N TRP A 140 6.17 0.08 11.52
CA TRP A 140 5.62 0.40 12.83
C TRP A 140 6.24 -0.52 13.89
N THR A 141 6.75 0.09 14.96
CA THR A 141 7.49 -0.59 16.04
C THR A 141 6.93 -0.16 17.40
N PRO A 142 5.92 -0.84 17.95
CA PRO A 142 5.21 -0.40 19.14
C PRO A 142 5.95 -0.65 20.47
N ASP A 143 6.85 -1.63 20.50
CA ASP A 143 7.57 -2.08 21.69
C ASP A 143 9.07 -1.74 21.63
N GLY A 144 9.50 -1.08 20.56
CA GLY A 144 10.91 -0.76 20.27
C GLY A 144 11.73 -1.92 19.69
N GLU A 145 11.15 -3.12 19.51
CA GLU A 145 11.85 -4.32 19.03
C GLU A 145 11.15 -4.95 17.82
N THR A 146 9.86 -5.25 17.94
CA THR A 146 9.06 -5.92 16.92
C THR A 146 8.65 -4.94 15.82
N LYS A 147 9.07 -5.22 14.58
CA LYS A 147 8.73 -4.39 13.42
C LYS A 147 7.59 -5.01 12.63
N PHE A 148 6.67 -4.17 12.17
CA PHE A 148 5.64 -4.51 11.19
C PHE A 148 5.80 -3.58 10.00
N ALA A 149 5.63 -4.08 8.78
CA ALA A 149 5.43 -3.18 7.66
C ALA A 149 4.00 -2.61 7.72
N LEU A 150 3.88 -1.34 7.38
CA LEU A 150 2.65 -0.58 7.56
C LEU A 150 2.11 -0.11 6.21
N THR A 151 0.84 -0.42 5.99
CA THR A 151 0.05 0.08 4.88
C THR A 151 -0.91 1.14 5.37
N PHE A 152 -0.82 2.36 4.85
CA PHE A 152 -1.84 3.39 5.01
C PHE A 152 -2.76 3.43 3.80
N VAL A 153 -4.06 3.50 4.05
CA VAL A 153 -5.06 3.91 3.06
C VAL A 153 -5.68 5.20 3.55
N ASP A 154 -5.62 6.26 2.72
CA ASP A 154 -6.19 7.56 3.05
C ASP A 154 -7.51 7.76 2.26
N PRO A 155 -8.65 7.43 2.86
CA PRO A 155 -9.95 7.60 2.22
C PRO A 155 -10.40 9.07 2.19
N ASN A 156 -9.65 10.00 2.82
CA ASN A 156 -9.98 11.41 2.98
C ASN A 156 -11.40 11.66 3.52
N ASN A 157 -11.88 10.77 4.39
CA ASN A 157 -13.20 10.85 4.99
C ASN A 157 -13.22 10.26 6.40
N ALA A 158 -14.32 10.52 7.12
CA ALA A 158 -14.56 10.01 8.47
C ALA A 158 -15.42 8.73 8.49
N LYS A 159 -15.99 8.31 7.36
CA LYS A 159 -16.92 7.19 7.31
C LYS A 159 -16.87 6.47 5.98
N GLY A 160 -16.91 5.16 6.03
CA GLY A 160 -16.88 4.36 4.82
C GLY A 160 -16.72 2.89 5.10
N GLU A 161 -16.28 2.21 4.05
CA GLU A 161 -16.04 0.79 4.05
C GLU A 161 -14.67 0.53 3.42
N TRP A 162 -13.97 -0.50 3.90
CA TRP A 162 -12.65 -0.86 3.41
C TRP A 162 -12.44 -2.36 3.44
N GLN A 163 -12.02 -2.90 2.29
CA GLN A 163 -11.62 -4.29 2.13
C GLN A 163 -10.13 -4.43 2.45
N PHE A 164 -9.79 -5.35 3.34
CA PHE A 164 -8.43 -5.49 3.86
C PHE A 164 -7.96 -6.94 3.89
N ALA A 165 -6.63 -7.09 3.85
CA ALA A 165 -5.91 -8.27 4.30
C ALA A 165 -4.73 -7.81 5.19
N GLY A 166 -4.49 -8.46 6.32
CA GLY A 166 -3.43 -8.03 7.24
C GLY A 166 -3.32 -8.89 8.48
N ASN A 167 -2.20 -8.82 9.19
CA ASN A 167 -2.01 -9.46 10.51
C ASN A 167 -2.63 -8.63 11.64
N ALA A 168 -2.88 -7.35 11.39
CA ALA A 168 -3.62 -6.44 12.26
C ALA A 168 -4.23 -5.32 11.41
N ILE A 169 -5.30 -4.72 11.95
CA ILE A 169 -5.86 -3.49 11.40
C ILE A 169 -6.12 -2.46 12.49
N ALA A 170 -5.93 -1.20 12.14
CA ALA A 170 -6.19 -0.07 13.01
C ALA A 170 -6.76 1.11 12.20
N VAL A 171 -7.27 2.09 12.93
CA VAL A 171 -7.53 3.43 12.40
C VAL A 171 -6.59 4.41 13.06
N HIS A 172 -6.09 5.36 12.29
CA HIS A 172 -5.02 6.28 12.67
C HIS A 172 -5.39 7.70 12.28
N THR A 173 -4.83 8.68 12.99
CA THR A 173 -4.86 10.09 12.57
C THR A 173 -3.56 10.77 12.97
N LYS A 174 -3.16 11.76 12.19
CA LYS A 174 -1.97 12.58 12.45
C LYS A 174 -2.21 13.66 13.51
N ASN A 175 -3.43 13.77 14.02
CA ASN A 175 -3.77 14.73 15.05
C ASN A 175 -3.34 14.18 16.42
N PRO A 176 -2.86 15.03 17.33
CA PRO A 176 -2.41 14.60 18.66
C PRO A 176 -3.56 14.41 19.65
N THR A 177 -4.79 14.74 19.26
CA THR A 177 -5.98 14.68 20.12
C THR A 177 -6.78 13.42 19.86
N PRO A 178 -7.25 12.70 20.91
CA PRO A 178 -8.06 11.51 20.73
C PRO A 178 -9.28 11.72 19.83
N PHE A 179 -9.61 10.69 19.06
CA PHE A 179 -10.82 10.60 18.25
C PHE A 179 -11.63 9.37 18.66
N ILE A 180 -12.92 9.39 18.33
CA ILE A 180 -13.83 8.27 18.57
C ILE A 180 -14.14 7.62 17.24
N VAL A 181 -14.07 6.29 17.18
CA VAL A 181 -14.51 5.50 16.04
C VAL A 181 -15.62 4.54 16.48
N ASP A 182 -16.76 4.59 15.79
CA ASP A 182 -17.69 3.48 15.79
C ASP A 182 -17.31 2.58 14.61
N TYR A 183 -17.20 1.27 14.82
CA TYR A 183 -16.87 0.34 13.75
C TYR A 183 -17.68 -0.96 13.80
N LYS A 184 -17.71 -1.64 12.66
CA LYS A 184 -18.14 -3.03 12.52
C LYS A 184 -17.16 -3.73 11.60
N VAL A 185 -16.70 -4.91 12.00
CA VAL A 185 -15.75 -5.70 11.21
C VAL A 185 -16.38 -7.05 10.90
N ASP A 186 -16.49 -7.37 9.61
CA ASP A 186 -16.89 -8.69 9.13
C ASP A 186 -15.63 -9.32 8.52
N TYR A 187 -15.03 -10.30 9.20
CA TYR A 187 -13.73 -10.85 8.82
C TYR A 187 -13.62 -12.36 9.07
N GLU A 188 -12.67 -12.97 8.36
CA GLU A 188 -12.17 -14.32 8.63
C GLU A 188 -10.72 -14.24 9.10
N GLU A 189 -10.37 -15.08 10.07
CA GLU A 189 -9.00 -15.28 10.52
C GLU A 189 -8.47 -16.59 9.94
N MET A 190 -7.51 -16.50 9.02
CA MET A 190 -7.07 -17.64 8.21
C MET A 190 -5.61 -17.99 8.49
N SER A 191 -5.35 -19.28 8.67
CA SER A 191 -3.98 -19.80 8.69
C SER A 191 -3.31 -19.60 7.35
N MET A 192 -2.00 -19.33 7.38
CA MET A 192 -1.21 -19.13 6.16
C MET A 192 -1.21 -20.39 5.27
N SER A 193 -1.25 -20.16 3.96
CA SER A 193 -1.26 -21.14 2.87
C SER A 193 -0.72 -20.48 1.60
N GLU A 194 -0.73 -21.20 0.47
CA GLU A 194 -0.25 -20.63 -0.82
C GLU A 194 -1.11 -19.47 -1.34
N SER A 195 -2.41 -19.41 -1.03
CA SER A 195 -3.30 -18.32 -1.47
C SER A 195 -3.66 -17.34 -0.35
N VAL A 196 -3.18 -17.58 0.87
CA VAL A 196 -3.41 -16.71 2.03
C VAL A 196 -2.10 -16.56 2.78
N MET A 197 -1.43 -15.42 2.68
CA MET A 197 -0.11 -15.23 3.30
C MET A 197 0.17 -13.78 3.65
N THR A 198 1.10 -13.59 4.58
CA THR A 198 1.83 -12.34 4.74
C THR A 198 3.30 -12.63 4.48
N SER A 199 3.96 -11.79 3.68
CA SER A 199 5.39 -11.92 3.41
C SER A 199 6.01 -10.59 3.06
N THR A 200 7.35 -10.53 3.14
CA THR A 200 8.15 -9.51 2.46
C THR A 200 8.93 -10.16 1.34
N THR A 201 9.06 -9.47 0.20
CA THR A 201 9.87 -9.96 -0.91
C THR A 201 10.56 -8.81 -1.64
N LYS A 202 11.68 -9.11 -2.27
CA LYS A 202 12.37 -8.22 -3.19
C LYS A 202 11.92 -8.49 -4.61
N SER A 203 11.85 -7.44 -5.40
CA SER A 203 11.68 -7.60 -6.84
C SER A 203 12.95 -8.13 -7.49
N VAL A 204 12.75 -8.66 -8.69
CA VAL A 204 13.80 -9.07 -9.62
C VAL A 204 13.56 -8.38 -10.96
N GLN A 205 14.55 -8.41 -11.85
CA GLN A 205 14.37 -7.94 -13.23
C GLN A 205 13.15 -8.62 -13.86
N ASP A 206 12.26 -7.84 -14.46
CA ASP A 206 11.05 -8.37 -15.11
C ASP A 206 11.48 -9.30 -16.26
N PRO A 207 11.07 -10.59 -16.25
CA PRO A 207 11.44 -11.54 -17.29
C PRO A 207 10.63 -11.34 -18.59
N GLY A 208 9.62 -10.48 -18.58
CA GLY A 208 8.81 -10.17 -19.76
C GLY A 208 9.66 -9.61 -20.90
N MET A 209 9.46 -10.13 -22.12
CA MET A 209 10.12 -9.57 -23.31
C MET A 209 9.79 -8.08 -23.48
N GLY A 210 10.82 -7.25 -23.60
CA GLY A 210 10.67 -5.78 -23.69
C GLY A 210 10.53 -5.06 -22.35
N HIS A 211 10.61 -5.77 -21.22
CA HIS A 211 10.55 -5.23 -19.86
C HIS A 211 11.89 -5.30 -19.13
N GLU A 212 13.00 -5.47 -19.85
CA GLU A 212 14.31 -5.74 -19.26
C GLU A 212 14.85 -4.58 -18.41
N SER A 213 14.30 -3.38 -18.54
CA SER A 213 14.65 -2.22 -17.68
C SER A 213 13.78 -2.09 -16.44
N HIS A 214 12.84 -3.01 -16.20
CA HIS A 214 11.85 -2.94 -15.12
C HIS A 214 12.13 -3.98 -14.04
N GLN A 215 11.39 -3.89 -12.93
CA GLN A 215 11.41 -4.90 -11.89
C GLN A 215 10.00 -5.42 -11.59
N LEU A 216 9.93 -6.68 -11.19
CA LEU A 216 8.72 -7.41 -10.89
C LEU A 216 8.90 -8.20 -9.58
N ALA A 217 7.89 -8.20 -8.72
CA ALA A 217 7.78 -9.12 -7.60
C ALA A 217 6.48 -9.91 -7.73
N VAL A 218 6.59 -11.22 -7.93
CA VAL A 218 5.44 -12.13 -7.99
C VAL A 218 4.99 -12.45 -6.56
N LEU A 219 3.73 -12.16 -6.25
CA LEU A 219 3.11 -12.37 -4.94
C LEU A 219 2.31 -13.67 -4.90
N LEU A 220 1.59 -13.98 -5.99
CA LEU A 220 0.98 -15.28 -6.23
C LEU A 220 1.47 -15.78 -7.59
N ALA A 221 2.11 -16.94 -7.58
CA ALA A 221 2.64 -17.56 -8.79
C ALA A 221 1.53 -17.88 -9.81
N PRO A 222 1.85 -17.87 -11.11
CA PRO A 222 0.91 -18.31 -12.14
C PRO A 222 0.33 -19.71 -11.86
N SER A 223 -0.99 -19.84 -12.00
CA SER A 223 -1.74 -21.08 -11.81
C SER A 223 -2.76 -21.29 -12.92
N SER A 224 -3.16 -22.53 -13.17
CA SER A 224 -4.35 -22.81 -14.00
C SER A 224 -5.64 -22.32 -13.34
N ASP A 225 -5.63 -22.20 -12.02
CA ASP A 225 -6.77 -21.76 -11.23
C ASP A 225 -6.81 -20.24 -11.14
N VAL A 226 -8.01 -19.71 -10.87
CA VAL A 226 -8.24 -18.28 -10.71
C VAL A 226 -8.23 -17.94 -9.22
N TYR A 227 -7.30 -17.07 -8.84
CA TYR A 227 -7.32 -16.39 -7.56
C TYR A 227 -8.30 -15.22 -7.62
N SER A 228 -9.12 -15.06 -6.58
CA SER A 228 -9.87 -13.83 -6.34
C SER A 228 -9.82 -13.49 -4.85
N GLY A 229 -9.46 -12.25 -4.54
CA GLY A 229 -9.13 -11.89 -3.17
C GLY A 229 -8.76 -10.42 -2.97
N ILE A 230 -8.16 -10.17 -1.81
CA ILE A 230 -7.71 -8.85 -1.37
C ILE A 230 -6.20 -8.89 -1.17
N LEU A 231 -5.51 -7.92 -1.75
CA LEU A 231 -4.11 -7.58 -1.49
C LEU A 231 -4.07 -6.32 -0.64
N SER A 232 -3.28 -6.29 0.42
CA SER A 232 -2.80 -5.05 1.04
C SER A 232 -1.28 -5.05 1.04
N TYR A 233 -0.67 -3.91 0.71
CA TYR A 233 0.75 -3.84 0.39
C TYR A 233 1.41 -2.55 0.88
N SER A 234 2.69 -2.63 1.22
CA SER A 234 3.59 -1.53 1.53
C SER A 234 4.96 -1.78 0.89
N ALA A 235 5.34 -0.91 -0.05
CA ALA A 235 6.55 -1.01 -0.85
C ALA A 235 7.55 0.11 -0.53
N SER A 236 8.81 -0.09 -0.89
CA SER A 236 9.89 0.89 -0.72
C SER A 236 9.84 2.04 -1.72
N GLU A 237 9.02 1.94 -2.76
CA GLU A 237 8.78 2.98 -3.76
C GLU A 237 7.37 2.86 -4.37
N PRO A 238 6.88 3.85 -5.14
CA PRO A 238 5.63 3.72 -5.86
C PRO A 238 5.66 2.55 -6.86
N ILE A 239 4.62 1.72 -6.83
CA ILE A 239 4.53 0.52 -7.66
C ILE A 239 3.29 0.55 -8.56
N GLN A 240 3.21 -0.42 -9.46
CA GLN A 240 2.07 -0.78 -10.28
C GLN A 240 1.58 -2.17 -9.89
N LEU A 241 0.27 -2.36 -9.86
CA LEU A 241 -0.36 -3.62 -9.52
C LEU A 241 -0.65 -4.40 -10.81
N VAL A 242 -0.34 -5.68 -10.79
CA VAL A 242 -0.47 -6.57 -11.93
C VAL A 242 -1.24 -7.82 -11.53
N SER A 243 -2.32 -8.11 -12.25
CA SER A 243 -2.90 -9.46 -12.27
C SER A 243 -2.82 -10.03 -13.68
N LEU A 244 -2.55 -11.32 -13.78
CA LEU A 244 -2.40 -12.00 -15.06
C LEU A 244 -3.58 -12.94 -15.29
N ARG A 245 -4.09 -13.00 -16.51
CA ARG A 245 -4.95 -14.10 -16.98
C ARG A 245 -4.20 -14.87 -18.06
N GLY A 246 -4.14 -16.18 -17.93
CA GLY A 246 -3.60 -16.99 -19.03
C GLY A 246 -3.22 -18.42 -18.64
N PRO A 247 -2.66 -19.18 -19.60
CA PRO A 247 -2.27 -18.72 -20.94
C PRO A 247 -3.45 -18.26 -21.83
N VAL A 248 -3.20 -17.28 -22.69
CA VAL A 248 -4.18 -16.75 -23.66
C VAL A 248 -4.41 -17.78 -24.77
N GLY A 249 -5.69 -18.08 -25.07
CA GLY A 249 -6.06 -19.11 -26.05
C GLY A 249 -5.90 -18.68 -27.51
N PRO A 250 -5.93 -19.64 -28.45
CA PRO A 250 -5.85 -19.35 -29.88
C PRO A 250 -6.95 -18.39 -30.36
N GLY A 251 -6.55 -17.30 -31.01
CA GLY A 251 -7.48 -16.30 -31.57
C GLY A 251 -7.91 -15.20 -30.59
N GLU A 252 -7.54 -15.29 -29.31
CA GLU A 252 -7.66 -14.19 -28.37
C GLU A 252 -6.59 -13.12 -28.65
N GLN A 253 -6.96 -11.85 -28.60
CA GLN A 253 -6.07 -10.70 -28.84
C GLN A 253 -6.26 -9.66 -27.72
N PRO A 254 -5.74 -9.94 -26.51
CA PRO A 254 -5.79 -8.96 -25.42
C PRO A 254 -4.96 -7.72 -25.77
N GLU A 255 -5.36 -6.57 -25.21
CA GLU A 255 -4.71 -5.28 -25.46
C GLU A 255 -3.33 -5.19 -24.83
N LEU A 256 -3.18 -5.76 -23.62
CA LEU A 256 -1.93 -5.79 -22.88
C LEU A 256 -1.51 -7.25 -22.64
N THR A 257 -0.29 -7.58 -23.05
CA THR A 257 0.27 -8.92 -22.94
C THR A 257 1.58 -8.90 -22.18
N TRP A 258 1.84 -9.99 -21.46
CA TRP A 258 3.15 -10.28 -20.87
C TRP A 258 3.60 -11.68 -21.28
N THR A 259 4.86 -11.79 -21.70
CA THR A 259 5.44 -13.01 -22.27
C THR A 259 6.83 -13.23 -21.69
N PRO A 260 6.97 -14.03 -20.61
CA PRO A 260 8.22 -14.18 -19.87
C PRO A 260 9.22 -15.15 -20.50
N ASP A 261 8.74 -16.08 -21.33
CA ASP A 261 9.52 -17.19 -21.90
C ASP A 261 9.62 -17.14 -23.44
N GLY A 262 9.00 -16.13 -24.06
CA GLY A 262 8.89 -15.99 -25.50
C GLY A 262 7.79 -16.81 -26.17
N GLU A 263 7.08 -17.67 -25.42
CA GLU A 263 6.09 -18.61 -25.97
C GLU A 263 4.71 -18.43 -25.32
N THR A 264 4.66 -18.33 -23.99
CA THR A 264 3.44 -18.25 -23.20
C THR A 264 2.97 -16.80 -23.08
N ILE A 265 1.79 -16.52 -23.64
CA ILE A 265 1.18 -15.20 -23.58
C ILE A 265 0.19 -15.15 -22.42
N PHE A 266 0.36 -14.17 -21.53
CA PHE A 266 -0.62 -13.81 -20.50
C PHE A 266 -1.26 -12.48 -20.86
N GLU A 267 -2.57 -12.37 -20.67
CA GLU A 267 -3.24 -11.08 -20.61
C GLU A 267 -2.91 -10.40 -19.28
N LEU A 268 -2.57 -9.13 -19.37
CA LEU A 268 -2.14 -8.33 -18.24
C LEU A 268 -3.23 -7.32 -17.86
N THR A 269 -3.70 -7.38 -16.62
CA THR A 269 -4.40 -6.26 -15.98
C THR A 269 -3.38 -5.38 -15.27
N PHE A 270 -3.35 -4.11 -15.62
CA PHE A 270 -2.40 -3.13 -15.09
C PHE A 270 -3.14 -2.02 -14.33
N VAL A 271 -2.75 -1.76 -13.09
CA VAL A 271 -3.24 -0.62 -12.32
C VAL A 271 -2.06 0.19 -11.81
N ASP A 272 -2.03 1.49 -12.12
CA ASP A 272 -1.05 2.44 -11.60
C ASP A 272 -1.67 3.32 -10.52
N PRO A 273 -1.57 2.92 -9.23
CA PRO A 273 -2.11 3.70 -8.13
C PRO A 273 -1.26 4.94 -7.81
N LYS A 274 -0.06 5.07 -8.39
CA LYS A 274 0.90 6.16 -8.12
C LYS A 274 1.26 6.30 -6.64
N ASN A 275 1.24 5.19 -5.92
CA ASN A 275 1.55 5.12 -4.48
C ASN A 275 2.39 3.87 -4.18
N ALA A 276 3.00 3.86 -2.99
CA ALA A 276 3.80 2.74 -2.51
C ALA A 276 2.99 1.78 -1.62
N MET A 277 1.76 2.14 -1.26
CA MET A 277 0.97 1.38 -0.31
C MET A 277 -0.53 1.52 -0.58
N GLY A 278 -1.28 0.46 -0.31
CA GLY A 278 -2.72 0.45 -0.55
C GLY A 278 -3.38 -0.90 -0.32
N SER A 279 -4.64 -0.99 -0.72
CA SER A 279 -5.40 -2.25 -0.79
C SER A 279 -6.04 -2.38 -2.18
N TRP A 280 -6.14 -3.60 -2.68
CA TRP A 280 -6.69 -3.91 -3.99
C TRP A 280 -7.47 -5.23 -3.97
N GLU A 281 -8.74 -5.17 -4.36
CA GLU A 281 -9.51 -6.36 -4.72
C GLU A 281 -9.11 -6.80 -6.13
N PHE A 282 -8.65 -8.03 -6.27
CA PHE A 282 -8.10 -8.55 -7.52
C PHE A 282 -8.75 -9.86 -7.94
N SER A 283 -8.60 -10.17 -9.22
CA SER A 283 -8.86 -11.49 -9.78
C SER A 283 -7.83 -11.80 -10.88
N GLY A 284 -7.34 -13.03 -10.93
CA GLY A 284 -6.38 -13.47 -11.94
C GLY A 284 -5.76 -14.83 -11.62
N ASN A 285 -5.04 -15.38 -12.59
CA ASN A 285 -4.23 -16.59 -12.47
C ASN A 285 -2.87 -16.34 -11.79
N ALA A 286 -2.45 -15.08 -11.68
CA ALA A 286 -1.26 -14.66 -10.94
C ALA A 286 -1.47 -13.26 -10.37
N LEU A 287 -0.69 -12.92 -9.34
CA LEU A 287 -0.65 -11.58 -8.75
C LEU A 287 0.81 -11.14 -8.62
N ALA A 288 1.11 -9.93 -9.07
CA ALA A 288 2.43 -9.34 -8.97
C ALA A 288 2.35 -7.83 -8.72
N VAL A 289 3.48 -7.26 -8.31
CA VAL A 289 3.72 -5.83 -8.31
C VAL A 289 4.94 -5.52 -9.17
N HIS A 290 4.87 -4.40 -9.88
CA HIS A 290 5.83 -4.01 -10.91
C HIS A 290 6.27 -2.56 -10.68
N THR A 291 7.48 -2.23 -11.15
CA THR A 291 7.97 -0.86 -11.26
C THR A 291 8.67 -0.69 -12.59
N MET A 292 8.57 0.49 -13.18
CA MET A 292 9.34 0.85 -14.39
C MET A 292 10.80 1.23 -14.06
N ASN A 293 11.17 1.25 -12.78
CA ASN A 293 12.53 1.53 -12.35
C ASN A 293 13.42 0.30 -12.52
N PRO A 294 14.71 0.49 -12.88
CA PRO A 294 15.65 -0.61 -13.06
C PRO A 294 16.24 -1.14 -11.76
N THR A 295 15.92 -0.51 -10.62
CA THR A 295 16.46 -0.84 -9.30
C THR A 295 15.48 -1.70 -8.52
N GLU A 296 15.98 -2.75 -7.86
CA GLU A 296 15.18 -3.60 -6.97
C GLU A 296 14.42 -2.76 -5.94
N PHE A 297 13.19 -3.15 -5.67
CA PHE A 297 12.35 -2.62 -4.60
C PHE A 297 11.93 -3.75 -3.67
N THR A 298 11.53 -3.38 -2.46
CA THR A 298 10.98 -4.34 -1.48
C THR A 298 9.50 -4.07 -1.31
N VAL A 299 8.71 -5.14 -1.15
CA VAL A 299 7.29 -5.08 -0.84
C VAL A 299 6.96 -6.04 0.30
N SER A 300 6.34 -5.51 1.35
CA SER A 300 5.66 -6.30 2.38
C SER A 300 4.18 -6.28 2.09
N TYR A 301 3.52 -7.44 2.18
CA TYR A 301 2.13 -7.58 1.78
C TYR A 301 1.42 -8.64 2.59
N SER A 302 0.10 -8.53 2.62
CA SER A 302 -0.81 -9.60 2.99
C SER A 302 -1.78 -9.84 1.84
N VAL A 303 -1.95 -11.10 1.47
CA VAL A 303 -2.92 -11.55 0.47
C VAL A 303 -3.84 -12.56 1.11
N SER A 304 -5.12 -12.46 0.81
CA SER A 304 -6.08 -13.53 1.03
C SER A 304 -6.90 -13.72 -0.22
N ALA A 305 -6.81 -14.90 -0.82
CA ALA A 305 -7.53 -15.26 -2.02
C ALA A 305 -8.21 -16.62 -1.92
N THR A 306 -9.42 -16.67 -2.46
CA THR A 306 -10.10 -17.90 -2.80
C THR A 306 -9.58 -18.41 -4.13
N VAL A 307 -9.46 -19.74 -4.26
CA VAL A 307 -9.00 -20.41 -5.47
C VAL A 307 -10.20 -21.08 -6.13
N THR A 308 -10.52 -20.65 -7.36
CA THR A 308 -11.55 -21.30 -8.18
C THR A 308 -10.88 -22.11 -9.28
N PRO A 309 -11.19 -23.42 -9.42
CA PRO A 309 -10.61 -24.24 -10.47
C PRO A 309 -10.77 -23.61 -11.85
N GLY A 310 -9.67 -23.54 -12.59
CA GLY A 310 -9.70 -23.11 -13.98
C GLY A 310 -10.53 -24.07 -14.82
N VAL A 311 -11.31 -23.54 -15.78
CA VAL A 311 -11.88 -24.39 -16.82
C VAL A 311 -10.74 -24.78 -17.75
N VAL A 312 -10.13 -25.94 -17.50
CA VAL A 312 -9.36 -26.64 -18.52
C VAL A 312 -10.31 -26.98 -19.65
N VAL A 313 -10.28 -26.17 -20.71
CA VAL A 313 -10.81 -26.60 -22.01
C VAL A 313 -9.91 -27.75 -22.42
N SER A 314 -10.35 -28.97 -22.09
CA SER A 314 -9.72 -30.17 -22.62
C SER A 314 -9.76 -30.02 -24.14
N GLU A 315 -8.59 -30.01 -24.78
CA GLU A 315 -8.52 -30.16 -26.23
C GLU A 315 -9.43 -31.32 -26.61
N VAL A 316 -10.51 -31.01 -27.34
CA VAL A 316 -11.26 -32.03 -28.07
C VAL A 316 -10.27 -32.56 -29.09
N THR A 317 -9.59 -33.64 -28.74
CA THR A 317 -8.79 -34.43 -29.68
C THR A 317 -9.80 -35.10 -30.61
N GLU A 318 -10.25 -34.37 -31.62
CA GLU A 318 -10.94 -35.01 -32.74
C GLU A 318 -9.92 -35.91 -33.44
N PRO A 319 -10.18 -37.22 -33.58
CA PRO A 319 -9.26 -38.11 -34.26
C PRO A 319 -9.24 -37.72 -35.75
N VAL A 320 -8.10 -37.24 -36.22
CA VAL A 320 -7.82 -37.00 -37.64
C VAL A 320 -8.03 -38.32 -38.39
N PRO A 321 -9.00 -38.44 -39.31
CA PRO A 321 -9.15 -39.64 -40.12
C PRO A 321 -8.00 -39.69 -41.12
N THR A 322 -7.28 -40.80 -41.13
CA THR A 322 -6.25 -41.10 -42.13
C THR A 322 -6.90 -41.28 -43.51
N GLU A 323 -6.86 -40.23 -44.33
CA GLU A 323 -7.36 -40.30 -45.70
C GLU A 323 -6.35 -41.02 -46.60
N SER A 324 -6.77 -42.18 -47.12
CA SER A 324 -6.08 -42.93 -48.17
C SER A 324 -6.27 -42.23 -49.51
N ALA A 325 -5.17 -41.85 -50.15
CA ALA A 325 -5.17 -41.22 -51.47
C ALA A 325 -5.73 -42.15 -52.55
N GLY A 326 -6.92 -41.82 -53.04
CA GLY A 326 -7.50 -42.31 -54.29
C GLY A 326 -8.22 -41.17 -55.01
N PRO A 327 -8.19 -41.09 -56.35
CA PRO A 327 -8.80 -39.98 -57.07
C PRO A 327 -10.33 -40.00 -56.94
N GLN A 328 -10.92 -38.96 -56.34
CA GLN A 328 -12.36 -38.76 -56.33
C GLN A 328 -12.77 -37.87 -57.51
N THR A 329 -13.74 -38.33 -58.29
CA THR A 329 -14.36 -37.56 -59.38
C THR A 329 -15.45 -36.67 -58.78
N VAL A 330 -15.26 -35.35 -58.82
CA VAL A 330 -16.26 -34.38 -58.34
C VAL A 330 -17.26 -34.10 -59.45
N SER A 331 -18.53 -34.42 -59.22
CA SER A 331 -19.63 -33.96 -60.08
C SER A 331 -20.04 -32.57 -59.63
N VAL A 332 -19.86 -31.57 -60.49
CA VAL A 332 -20.27 -30.18 -60.25
C VAL A 332 -21.65 -29.98 -60.87
N GLU A 333 -22.68 -29.76 -60.05
CA GLU A 333 -23.94 -29.19 -60.53
C GLU A 333 -23.79 -27.67 -60.65
N ILE A 334 -23.92 -27.17 -61.88
CA ILE A 334 -23.94 -25.72 -62.16
C ILE A 334 -25.40 -25.24 -62.04
N PRO A 335 -25.73 -24.37 -61.08
CA PRO A 335 -27.06 -23.75 -61.04
C PRO A 335 -27.27 -22.83 -62.25
N ALA A 336 -28.45 -22.95 -62.87
CA ALA A 336 -28.88 -22.09 -63.97
C ALA A 336 -28.92 -20.62 -63.50
N GLY A 337 -28.24 -19.75 -64.25
CA GLY A 337 -27.93 -18.40 -63.81
C GLY A 337 -29.10 -17.41 -63.81
N THR A 338 -28.82 -16.25 -63.21
CA THR A 338 -29.43 -14.97 -63.60
C THR A 338 -28.29 -13.99 -63.86
N ALA A 339 -28.13 -13.62 -65.13
CA ALA A 339 -27.19 -12.61 -65.57
C ALA A 339 -27.64 -11.22 -65.08
N VAL A 340 -26.73 -10.49 -64.44
CA VAL A 340 -26.84 -9.03 -64.29
C VAL A 340 -25.75 -8.42 -65.19
N PRO A 341 -26.10 -7.54 -66.15
CA PRO A 341 -25.17 -7.02 -67.16
C PRO A 341 -24.07 -6.15 -66.56
N GLY A 342 -22.88 -6.27 -67.16
CA GLY A 342 -21.66 -5.61 -66.72
C GLY A 342 -21.58 -4.11 -67.00
N CYS A 343 -20.55 -3.53 -66.38
CA CYS A 343 -19.96 -2.26 -66.79
C CYS A 343 -18.44 -2.49 -66.84
N GLU A 344 -17.94 -2.90 -68.02
CA GLU A 344 -16.58 -2.56 -68.42
C GLU A 344 -16.57 -1.09 -68.84
N GLU A 345 -15.57 -0.38 -68.31
CA GLU A 345 -14.77 0.74 -68.82
C GLU A 345 -15.35 1.84 -69.73
N THR A 346 -14.95 3.07 -69.42
CA THR A 346 -14.47 4.17 -70.30
C THR A 346 -14.22 5.38 -69.37
N ASN A 347 -13.16 6.17 -69.39
CA ASN A 347 -11.98 6.41 -70.25
C ASN A 347 -10.85 6.96 -69.36
#